data_AF-A0A3C0ANA2-F1
#
_entry.id   AF-A0A3C0ANA2-F1
#
_cell.length_a   1.000
_cell.length_b   1.000
_cell.length_c   1.000
_cell.angle_alpha   90.00
_cell.angle_beta   90.00
_cell.angle_gamma   90.00
#
_symmetry.space_group_name_H-M   'P 1'
#
loop_
_entity.id
_entity.type
_entity.pdbx_description
1 polymer ?
#
loop_
_entity_poly.entity_id
_entity_poly.type
_entity_poly.pdbx_seq_one_letter_code
_entity_poly.pdbx_strand_id
1 'polypeptide(L)'
;IICANTHGSAPRVAPVGGKRPRLGTNPICIGMPGGAEGPFVLDFGTSATAEGKVRIKKIAGEQVPPGLILDPDGNPTTDPNMLYGNPPGTILPMGGDQAYKGFGLSFMVEMLCGALSGGQCAFPDPPPPQGNCVFVVVIDPGHLGGQNHLLNEITNLEKYVRSVPLKEGISEIFLPGDPEKK
;
A
#
# COMPACT_ATOMS: atom_id res chain seq x y z
N ILE A 1 -7.19 -12.08 -2.28
CA ILE A 1 -6.73 -10.70 -2.63
C ILE A 1 -7.82 -9.74 -2.21
N ILE A 2 -7.48 -8.68 -1.51
CA ILE A 2 -8.41 -7.65 -1.04
C ILE A 2 -7.79 -6.30 -1.39
N CYS A 3 -8.57 -5.38 -1.93
CA CYS A 3 -8.17 -3.97 -2.02
C CYS A 3 -9.36 -3.07 -1.73
N ALA A 4 -9.07 -1.81 -1.40
CA ALA A 4 -10.11 -0.84 -1.05
C ALA A 4 -9.75 0.57 -1.52
N ASN A 5 -10.78 1.36 -1.82
CA ASN A 5 -10.70 2.82 -1.88
C ASN A 5 -11.74 3.43 -0.92
N THR A 6 -11.67 4.74 -0.73
CA THR A 6 -12.54 5.50 0.19
C THR A 6 -13.72 6.15 -0.54
N HIS A 7 -14.31 5.45 -1.52
CA HIS A 7 -15.44 5.95 -2.33
C HIS A 7 -15.13 7.31 -2.99
N GLY A 8 -13.89 7.46 -3.47
CA GLY A 8 -13.37 8.68 -4.08
C GLY A 8 -13.00 9.82 -3.12
N SER A 9 -13.30 9.67 -1.82
CA SER A 9 -12.97 10.66 -0.77
C SER A 9 -11.52 10.55 -0.29
N ALA A 10 -11.12 11.50 0.58
CA ALA A 10 -9.81 11.52 1.26
C ALA A 10 -8.58 11.42 0.32
N PRO A 11 -8.47 12.23 -0.74
CA PRO A 11 -7.29 12.23 -1.59
C PRO A 11 -6.07 12.70 -0.78
N ARG A 12 -4.99 11.90 -0.83
CA ARG A 12 -3.72 12.17 -0.12
C ARG A 12 -2.49 11.99 -0.99
N VAL A 13 -2.63 11.36 -2.14
CA VAL A 13 -1.52 10.95 -3.00
C VAL A 13 -1.60 11.66 -4.34
N ALA A 14 -0.49 12.23 -4.79
CA ALA A 14 -0.41 12.88 -6.09
C ALA A 14 -0.10 11.85 -7.18
N PRO A 15 -0.65 12.00 -8.40
CA PRO A 15 -0.15 11.29 -9.57
C PRO A 15 1.34 11.60 -9.78
N VAL A 16 2.06 10.70 -10.43
CA VAL A 16 3.47 10.97 -10.80
C VAL A 16 3.54 12.22 -11.68
N GLY A 17 4.40 13.17 -11.29
CA GLY A 17 4.53 14.49 -11.92
C GLY A 17 3.52 15.53 -11.43
N GLY A 18 2.56 15.16 -10.58
CA GLY A 18 1.62 16.07 -9.94
C GLY A 18 2.13 16.58 -8.58
N LYS A 19 1.63 17.76 -8.17
CA LYS A 19 1.93 18.37 -6.84
C LYS A 19 0.72 18.49 -5.91
N ARG A 20 -0.43 17.94 -6.31
CA ARG A 20 -1.68 17.98 -5.54
C ARG A 20 -2.24 16.58 -5.40
N PRO A 21 -2.85 16.25 -4.25
CA PRO A 21 -3.45 14.95 -4.07
C PRO A 21 -4.63 14.76 -5.02
N ARG A 22 -4.69 13.58 -5.66
CA ARG A 22 -5.81 13.14 -6.50
C ARG A 22 -6.32 11.76 -6.14
N LEU A 23 -5.49 10.90 -5.56
CA LEU A 23 -5.84 9.53 -5.19
C LEU A 23 -5.72 9.32 -3.68
N GLY A 24 -6.41 8.29 -3.18
CA GLY A 24 -6.18 7.77 -1.83
C GLY A 24 -4.89 6.96 -1.73
N THR A 25 -4.59 6.46 -0.53
CA THR A 25 -3.47 5.53 -0.30
C THR A 25 -3.79 4.11 -0.79
N ASN A 26 -5.05 3.83 -1.14
CA ASN A 26 -5.55 2.68 -1.89
C ASN A 26 -4.79 1.36 -1.60
N PRO A 27 -5.01 0.76 -0.42
CA PRO A 27 -4.26 -0.42 0.00
C PRO A 27 -4.62 -1.67 -0.78
N ILE A 28 -3.65 -2.60 -0.84
CA ILE A 28 -3.79 -3.92 -1.43
C ILE A 28 -3.24 -4.95 -0.42
N CYS A 29 -4.02 -5.99 -0.18
CA CYS A 29 -3.66 -7.14 0.62
C CYS A 29 -3.76 -8.45 -0.18
N ILE A 30 -2.74 -9.30 -0.06
CA ILE A 30 -2.71 -10.65 -0.64
C ILE A 30 -2.35 -11.64 0.45
N GLY A 31 -3.27 -12.55 0.75
CA GLY A 31 -3.03 -13.69 1.63
C GLY A 31 -2.84 -14.98 0.84
N MET A 32 -1.91 -15.81 1.28
CA MET A 32 -1.70 -17.17 0.76
C MET A 32 -1.57 -18.16 1.94
N PRO A 33 -2.37 -19.24 1.99
CA PRO A 33 -2.24 -20.25 3.04
C PRO A 33 -0.96 -21.07 2.86
N GLY A 34 -0.44 -21.63 3.96
CA GLY A 34 0.82 -22.37 3.96
C GLY A 34 1.99 -21.53 4.46
N GLY A 35 3.12 -22.19 4.70
CA GLY A 35 4.24 -21.64 5.46
C GLY A 35 4.39 -22.37 6.80
N ALA A 36 5.62 -22.58 7.25
CA ALA A 36 5.90 -23.31 8.50
C ALA A 36 5.30 -22.61 9.72
N GLU A 37 5.20 -21.28 9.68
CA GLU A 37 4.76 -20.42 10.78
C GLU A 37 3.45 -19.68 10.46
N GLY A 38 2.57 -20.31 9.69
CA GLY A 38 1.28 -19.75 9.29
C GLY A 38 1.32 -19.00 7.95
N PRO A 39 0.21 -18.34 7.57
CA PRO A 39 0.04 -17.80 6.23
C PRO A 39 1.03 -16.70 5.88
N PHE A 40 1.25 -16.52 4.58
CA PHE A 40 1.93 -15.34 4.03
C PHE A 40 0.91 -14.25 3.78
N VAL A 41 1.21 -13.03 4.25
CA VAL A 41 0.33 -11.88 4.09
C VAL A 41 1.15 -10.69 3.61
N LEU A 42 0.87 -10.23 2.40
CA LEU A 42 1.30 -8.93 1.90
C LEU A 42 0.21 -7.92 2.24
N ASP A 43 0.54 -6.83 2.91
CA ASP A 43 -0.40 -5.73 3.18
C ASP A 43 0.33 -4.39 3.15
N PHE A 44 -0.02 -3.54 2.18
CA PHE A 44 0.54 -2.19 2.09
C PHE A 44 -0.41 -1.20 1.40
N GLY A 45 -0.21 0.07 1.71
CA GLY A 45 -0.72 1.19 0.90
C GLY A 45 0.10 1.37 -0.38
N THR A 46 -0.54 1.81 -1.46
CA THR A 46 0.13 2.11 -2.74
C THR A 46 0.88 3.44 -2.74
N SER A 47 0.87 4.14 -1.60
CA SER A 47 1.65 5.35 -1.31
C SER A 47 2.97 5.05 -0.61
N ALA A 48 3.94 5.96 -0.72
CA ALA A 48 5.25 5.84 -0.09
C ALA A 48 5.17 5.72 1.45
N THR A 49 4.11 6.27 2.05
CA THR A 49 3.76 6.08 3.46
C THR A 49 2.25 6.16 3.67
N ALA A 50 1.75 5.62 4.78
CA ALA A 50 0.37 5.80 5.19
C ALA A 50 0.16 7.21 5.79
N GLU A 51 -1.00 7.82 5.54
CA GLU A 51 -1.32 9.15 6.12
C GLU A 51 -1.23 9.15 7.65
N GLY A 52 -1.72 8.09 8.28
CA GLY A 52 -1.65 7.93 9.74
C GLY A 52 -0.22 7.96 10.29
N LYS A 53 0.77 7.43 9.55
CA LYS A 53 2.18 7.51 9.96
C LYS A 53 2.71 8.95 9.93
N VAL A 54 2.31 9.74 8.93
CA VAL A 54 2.64 11.18 8.87
C VAL A 54 1.95 11.93 10.01
N ARG A 55 0.70 11.59 10.31
CA ARG A 55 -0.07 12.16 11.42
C ARG A 55 0.61 11.91 12.77
N ILE A 56 1.09 10.70 13.02
CA ILE A 56 1.82 10.34 14.24
C ILE A 56 3.08 11.20 14.38
N LYS A 57 3.88 11.34 13.31
CA LYS A 57 5.08 12.19 13.32
C LYS A 57 4.75 13.66 13.59
N LYS A 58 3.67 14.18 13.00
CA LYS A 58 3.17 15.53 13.31
C LYS A 58 2.87 15.71 14.79
N ILE A 59 2.11 14.79 15.38
CA ILE A 59 1.71 14.84 16.79
C ILE A 59 2.95 14.77 17.69
N ALA A 60 3.93 13.95 17.33
CA ALA A 60 5.18 13.83 18.05
C ALA A 60 6.14 15.02 17.87
N GLY A 61 5.85 15.96 16.95
CA GLY A 61 6.77 17.05 16.60
C GLY A 61 8.02 16.56 15.86
N GLU A 62 7.95 15.38 15.24
CA GLU A 62 9.07 14.74 14.55
C GLU A 62 8.96 14.89 13.03
N GLN A 63 10.12 14.90 12.36
CA GLN A 63 10.20 14.88 10.90
C GLN A 63 9.81 13.50 10.34
N VAL A 64 9.22 13.47 9.15
CA VAL A 64 9.08 12.22 8.38
C VAL A 64 10.38 11.91 7.64
N PRO A 65 10.67 10.64 7.31
CA PRO A 65 11.78 10.31 6.41
C PRO A 65 11.68 11.07 5.08
N PRO A 66 12.83 11.44 4.47
CA PRO A 66 12.86 12.10 3.18
C PRO A 66 12.25 11.21 2.07
N GLY A 67 11.70 11.86 1.04
CA GLY A 67 11.13 11.17 -0.13
C GLY A 67 9.71 10.64 0.06
N LEU A 68 9.02 11.00 1.15
CA LEU A 68 7.65 10.56 1.42
C LEU A 68 6.57 11.55 1.01
N ILE A 69 6.82 12.86 1.19
CA ILE A 69 5.83 13.91 0.99
C ILE A 69 6.41 15.10 0.22
N LEU A 70 5.53 15.82 -0.46
CA LEU A 70 5.78 17.12 -1.07
C LEU A 70 5.03 18.20 -0.30
N ASP A 71 5.61 19.39 -0.27
CA ASP A 71 4.96 20.61 0.19
C ASP A 71 3.86 21.07 -0.82
N PRO A 72 3.12 22.15 -0.50
CA PRO A 72 2.06 22.64 -1.38
C PRO A 72 2.54 23.18 -2.74
N ASP A 73 3.83 23.49 -2.88
CA ASP A 73 4.43 23.98 -4.13
C ASP A 73 5.00 22.84 -4.99
N GLY A 74 5.10 21.65 -4.42
CA GLY A 74 5.58 20.43 -5.07
C GLY A 74 7.04 20.10 -4.74
N ASN A 75 7.66 20.79 -3.77
CA ASN A 75 9.03 20.51 -3.36
C ASN A 75 9.05 19.38 -2.32
N PRO A 76 10.05 18.49 -2.35
CA PRO A 76 10.24 17.50 -1.29
C PRO A 76 10.37 18.15 0.08
N THR A 77 9.70 17.59 1.08
CA THR A 77 9.79 18.06 2.47
C THR A 77 9.76 16.90 3.46
N THR A 78 10.30 17.14 4.64
CA THR A 78 10.27 16.22 5.80
C THR A 78 9.39 16.76 6.93
N ASP A 79 8.84 17.97 6.79
CA ASP A 79 7.92 18.54 7.77
C ASP A 79 6.50 17.98 7.59
N PRO A 80 5.99 17.16 8.52
CA PRO A 80 4.66 16.58 8.41
C PRO A 80 3.54 17.62 8.45
N ASN A 81 3.79 18.84 8.93
CA ASN A 81 2.79 19.90 8.95
C ASN A 81 2.37 20.33 7.54
N MET A 82 3.29 20.25 6.57
CA MET A 82 3.03 20.64 5.18
C MET A 82 1.92 19.80 4.55
N LEU A 83 1.76 18.54 4.95
CA LEU A 83 0.67 17.67 4.45
C LEU A 83 -0.73 18.18 4.84
N TYR A 84 -0.84 18.91 5.96
CA TYR A 84 -2.13 19.36 6.53
C TYR A 84 -2.37 20.87 6.39
N GLY A 85 -1.50 21.57 5.65
CA GLY A 85 -1.66 23.00 5.38
C GLY A 85 -2.83 23.32 4.45
N ASN A 86 -3.04 24.62 4.19
CA ASN A 86 -3.96 25.09 3.17
C ASN A 86 -3.24 26.10 2.25
N PRO A 87 -2.94 25.73 0.99
CA PRO A 87 -3.31 24.47 0.35
C PRO A 87 -2.48 23.27 0.88
N PRO A 88 -3.00 22.03 0.82
CA PRO A 88 -2.31 20.89 1.39
C PRO A 88 -1.13 20.44 0.52
N GLY A 89 -0.08 19.94 1.18
CA GLY A 89 0.93 19.09 0.55
C GLY A 89 0.35 17.74 0.15
N THR A 90 1.22 16.81 -0.26
CA THR A 90 0.78 15.51 -0.78
C THR A 90 1.78 14.41 -0.44
N ILE A 91 1.29 13.18 -0.30
CA ILE A 91 2.12 11.98 -0.21
C ILE A 91 2.50 11.55 -1.65
N LEU A 92 3.70 11.00 -1.80
CA LEU A 92 4.17 10.41 -3.07
C LEU A 92 3.68 8.96 -3.22
N PRO A 93 3.50 8.44 -4.45
CA PRO A 93 3.28 7.02 -4.66
C PRO A 93 4.47 6.17 -4.22
N MET A 94 4.26 4.91 -3.86
CA MET A 94 5.38 4.01 -3.52
C MET A 94 6.25 3.73 -4.74
N GLY A 95 7.55 3.55 -4.52
CA GLY A 95 8.50 3.11 -5.56
C GLY A 95 9.65 4.06 -5.85
N GLY A 96 9.75 5.22 -5.17
CA GLY A 96 10.84 6.18 -5.38
C GLY A 96 10.95 6.60 -6.84
N ASP A 97 12.11 6.39 -7.46
CA ASP A 97 12.34 6.65 -8.91
C ASP A 97 11.40 5.85 -9.83
N GLN A 98 10.75 4.80 -9.32
CA GLN A 98 9.76 4.00 -10.01
C GLN A 98 8.34 4.21 -9.47
N ALA A 99 8.04 5.40 -8.92
CA ALA A 99 6.73 5.77 -8.36
C ALA A 99 5.54 5.51 -9.31
N TYR A 100 5.76 5.43 -10.63
CA TYR A 100 4.73 5.07 -11.59
C TYR A 100 4.12 3.69 -11.34
N LYS A 101 4.85 2.77 -10.67
CA LYS A 101 4.34 1.46 -10.27
C LYS A 101 3.33 1.57 -9.13
N GLY A 102 3.68 2.28 -8.06
CA GLY A 102 2.77 2.56 -6.95
C GLY A 102 1.52 3.32 -7.39
N PHE A 103 1.73 4.34 -8.23
CA PHE A 103 0.62 5.08 -8.85
C PHE A 103 -0.26 4.18 -9.70
N GLY A 104 0.33 3.33 -10.55
CA GLY A 104 -0.40 2.36 -11.37
C GLY A 104 -1.27 1.43 -10.53
N LEU A 105 -0.72 0.88 -9.43
CA LEU A 105 -1.50 0.07 -8.49
C LEU A 105 -2.66 0.86 -7.89
N SER A 106 -2.42 2.07 -7.39
CA SER A 106 -3.46 2.94 -6.82
C SER A 106 -4.59 3.22 -7.82
N PHE A 107 -4.23 3.50 -9.07
CA PHE A 107 -5.17 3.78 -10.16
C PHE A 107 -6.01 2.55 -10.52
N MET A 108 -5.41 1.35 -10.54
CA MET A 108 -6.15 0.10 -10.73
C MET A 108 -7.12 -0.17 -9.57
N VAL A 109 -6.72 0.13 -8.33
CA VAL A 109 -7.61 -0.01 -7.16
C VAL A 109 -8.81 0.93 -7.25
N GLU A 110 -8.66 2.15 -7.76
CA GLU A 110 -9.81 3.03 -8.01
C GLU A 110 -10.83 2.37 -8.95
N MET A 111 -10.37 1.74 -10.03
CA MET A 111 -11.26 1.07 -11.00
C MET A 111 -11.89 -0.21 -10.44
N LEU A 112 -11.10 -1.04 -9.74
CA LEU A 112 -11.59 -2.31 -9.16
C LEU A 112 -12.54 -2.10 -7.99
N CYS A 113 -12.24 -1.14 -7.12
CA CYS A 113 -13.05 -0.87 -5.94
C CYS A 113 -14.16 0.12 -6.26
N GLY A 114 -13.84 1.29 -6.82
CA GLY A 114 -14.83 2.31 -7.14
C GLY A 114 -15.73 1.87 -8.30
N ALA A 115 -15.21 1.93 -9.52
CA ALA A 115 -16.02 1.76 -10.73
C ALA A 115 -16.73 0.39 -10.80
N LEU A 116 -16.00 -0.71 -10.56
CA LEU A 116 -16.56 -2.06 -10.71
C LEU A 116 -17.61 -2.41 -9.65
N SER A 117 -17.51 -1.87 -8.43
CA SER A 117 -18.51 -2.13 -7.37
C SER A 117 -19.79 -1.30 -7.51
N GLY A 118 -19.81 -0.33 -8.44
CA GLY A 118 -20.86 0.69 -8.53
C GLY A 118 -20.67 1.87 -7.55
N GLY A 119 -19.56 1.89 -6.81
CA GLY A 119 -19.14 3.04 -6.02
C GLY A 119 -18.41 4.10 -6.84
N GLN A 120 -17.71 5.01 -6.17
CA GLN A 120 -16.98 6.11 -6.83
C GLN A 120 -15.47 5.88 -6.84
N CYS A 121 -14.87 6.09 -8.01
CA CYS A 121 -13.44 6.40 -8.11
C CYS A 121 -13.17 7.81 -7.59
N ALA A 122 -11.92 8.16 -7.33
CA ALA A 122 -11.50 9.53 -7.03
C ALA A 122 -12.04 10.56 -8.04
N PHE A 123 -12.62 11.65 -7.50
CA PHE A 123 -13.24 12.72 -8.27
C PHE A 123 -13.01 14.09 -7.59
N PRO A 124 -13.24 15.22 -8.30
CA PRO A 124 -13.11 16.55 -7.70
C PRO A 124 -14.11 16.77 -6.57
N ASP A 125 -13.67 17.44 -5.50
CA ASP A 125 -14.49 17.87 -4.38
C ASP A 125 -15.39 16.78 -3.79
N PRO A 126 -14.82 15.61 -3.41
CA PRO A 126 -15.60 14.51 -2.89
C PRO A 126 -16.18 14.87 -1.51
N PRO A 127 -17.34 14.33 -1.15
CA PRO A 127 -17.87 14.49 0.20
C PRO A 127 -16.91 13.85 1.22
N PRO A 128 -17.08 14.15 2.53
CA PRO A 128 -16.39 13.40 3.57
C PRO A 128 -16.58 11.89 3.39
N PRO A 129 -15.60 11.05 3.75
CA PRO A 129 -15.70 9.59 3.59
C PRO A 129 -16.95 9.05 4.28
N GLN A 130 -17.84 8.42 3.51
CA GLN A 130 -19.07 7.78 4.01
C GLN A 130 -18.91 6.26 4.16
N GLY A 131 -17.84 5.70 3.61
CA GLY A 131 -17.54 4.27 3.61
C GLY A 131 -16.39 3.97 2.65
N ASN A 132 -16.11 2.67 2.49
CA ASN A 132 -15.12 2.17 1.55
C ASN A 132 -15.80 1.35 0.46
N CYS A 133 -15.26 1.38 -0.74
CA CYS A 133 -15.52 0.32 -1.71
C CYS A 133 -14.43 -0.74 -1.53
N VAL A 134 -14.84 -2.01 -1.49
CA VAL A 134 -13.92 -3.14 -1.29
C VAL A 134 -14.10 -4.12 -2.44
N PHE A 135 -12.98 -4.55 -3.01
CA PHE A 135 -12.94 -5.63 -3.98
C PHE A 135 -12.23 -6.82 -3.36
N VAL A 136 -12.87 -8.00 -3.41
CA VAL A 136 -12.38 -9.24 -2.80
C VAL A 136 -12.35 -10.34 -3.85
N VAL A 137 -11.20 -10.99 -3.97
CA VAL A 137 -11.02 -12.21 -4.76
C VAL A 137 -10.60 -13.33 -3.83
N VAL A 138 -11.40 -14.39 -3.81
CA VAL A 138 -11.09 -15.66 -3.14
C VAL A 138 -10.95 -16.73 -4.21
N ILE A 139 -9.85 -17.48 -4.14
CA ILE A 139 -9.54 -18.54 -5.09
C ILE A 139 -9.46 -19.84 -4.30
N ASP A 140 -10.27 -20.81 -4.67
CA ASP A 140 -10.18 -22.17 -4.13
C ASP A 140 -9.11 -22.97 -4.90
N PRO A 141 -8.00 -23.38 -4.25
CA PRO A 141 -6.97 -24.17 -4.89
C PRO A 141 -7.47 -25.51 -5.44
N GLY A 142 -8.56 -26.07 -4.89
CA GLY A 142 -9.18 -27.31 -5.35
C GLY A 142 -9.67 -27.26 -6.79
N HIS A 143 -9.94 -26.05 -7.30
CA HIS A 143 -10.34 -25.82 -8.70
C HIS A 143 -9.16 -25.45 -9.62
N LEU A 144 -7.92 -25.51 -9.12
CA LEU A 144 -6.68 -25.23 -9.85
C LEU A 144 -5.70 -26.40 -9.71
N GLY A 145 -4.47 -26.16 -9.23
CA GLY A 145 -3.45 -27.19 -9.03
C GLY A 145 -3.67 -28.10 -7.81
N GLY A 146 -4.68 -27.85 -6.99
CA GLY A 146 -4.97 -28.61 -5.78
C GLY A 146 -4.16 -28.18 -4.56
N GLN A 147 -4.71 -28.45 -3.37
CA GLN A 147 -4.16 -27.98 -2.10
C GLN A 147 -2.77 -28.57 -1.78
N ASN A 148 -2.56 -29.85 -2.05
CA ASN A 148 -1.28 -30.51 -1.76
C ASN A 148 -0.13 -29.94 -2.60
N HIS A 149 -0.37 -29.72 -3.89
CA HIS A 149 0.62 -29.11 -4.76
C HIS A 149 0.95 -27.69 -4.32
N LEU A 150 -0.08 -26.88 -4.03
CA LEU A 150 0.10 -25.51 -3.53
C LEU A 150 0.96 -25.48 -2.26
N LEU A 151 0.64 -26.29 -1.25
CA LEU A 151 1.38 -26.33 0.01
C LEU A 151 2.83 -26.79 -0.16
N ASN A 152 3.07 -27.76 -1.05
CA ASN A 152 4.42 -28.22 -1.37
C ASN A 152 5.25 -27.12 -2.03
N GLU A 153 4.71 -26.43 -3.03
CA GLU A 153 5.40 -25.33 -3.71
C GLU A 153 5.70 -24.17 -2.77
N ILE A 154 4.73 -23.79 -1.92
CA ILE A 154 4.93 -22.74 -0.92
C ILE A 154 6.03 -23.11 0.08
N THR A 155 6.03 -24.35 0.58
CA THR A 155 7.04 -24.83 1.53
C THR A 155 8.43 -24.82 0.90
N ASN A 156 8.54 -25.23 -0.37
CA ASN A 156 9.80 -25.23 -1.10
C ASN A 156 10.30 -23.81 -1.38
N LEU A 157 9.39 -22.91 -1.78
CA LEU A 157 9.70 -21.49 -2.01
C LEU A 157 10.19 -20.81 -0.73
N GLU A 158 9.50 -21.00 0.40
CA GLU A 158 9.91 -20.46 1.69
C GLU A 158 11.33 -20.90 2.06
N LYS A 159 11.59 -22.21 2.02
CA LYS A 159 12.91 -22.77 2.32
C LYS A 159 13.99 -22.21 1.39
N TYR A 160 13.71 -22.17 0.09
CA TYR A 160 14.66 -21.69 -0.90
C TYR A 160 15.01 -20.22 -0.67
N VAL A 161 14.00 -19.35 -0.52
CA VAL A 161 14.23 -17.90 -0.32
C VAL A 161 14.95 -17.63 0.99
N ARG A 162 14.58 -18.28 2.10
CA ARG A 162 15.27 -18.10 3.39
C ARG A 162 16.68 -18.67 3.41
N SER A 163 17.02 -19.62 2.53
CA SER A 163 18.36 -20.21 2.44
C SER A 163 19.40 -19.34 1.73
N VAL A 164 18.99 -18.19 1.19
CA VAL A 164 19.91 -17.29 0.49
C VAL A 164 21.03 -16.83 1.45
N PRO A 165 22.30 -16.77 0.99
CA PRO A 165 23.36 -16.15 1.77
C PRO A 165 22.99 -14.71 2.13
N LEU A 166 23.06 -14.40 3.43
CA LEU A 166 22.71 -13.08 3.93
C LEU A 166 23.80 -12.07 3.62
N LYS A 167 23.39 -10.82 3.39
CA LYS A 167 24.32 -9.68 3.37
C LYS A 167 24.89 -9.47 4.77
N GLU A 168 26.08 -8.87 4.85
CA GLU A 168 26.68 -8.47 6.12
C GLU A 168 25.72 -7.60 6.94
N GLY A 169 25.62 -7.88 8.23
CA GLY A 169 24.73 -7.16 9.16
C GLY A 169 23.25 -7.53 9.08
N ILE A 170 22.84 -8.47 8.22
CA ILE A 170 21.46 -8.98 8.14
C ILE A 170 21.36 -10.31 8.88
N SER A 171 20.40 -10.43 9.80
CA SER A 171 20.19 -11.64 10.62
C SER A 171 19.23 -12.66 10.00
N GLU A 172 18.29 -12.21 9.18
CA GLU A 172 17.26 -13.05 8.57
C GLU A 172 16.66 -12.39 7.33
N ILE A 173 16.01 -13.19 6.48
CA ILE A 173 15.15 -12.70 5.40
C ILE A 173 13.71 -12.63 5.91
N PHE A 174 13.09 -11.46 5.83
CA PHE A 174 11.67 -11.28 6.09
C PHE A 174 10.83 -11.64 4.85
N LEU A 175 9.90 -12.56 5.02
CA LEU A 175 8.86 -12.89 4.06
C LEU A 175 7.58 -12.06 4.34
N PRO A 176 6.64 -11.98 3.39
CA PRO A 176 5.38 -11.25 3.59
C PRO A 176 4.63 -11.74 4.84
N GLY A 177 4.45 -10.85 5.81
CA GLY A 177 3.77 -11.13 7.08
C GLY A 177 4.70 -11.44 8.26
N ASP A 178 6.00 -11.62 8.03
CA ASP A 178 6.96 -11.86 9.12
C ASP A 178 7.09 -10.66 10.08
N PRO A 179 7.15 -9.39 9.62
CA PRO A 179 7.25 -8.24 10.53
C PRO A 179 6.09 -8.12 11.52
N GLU A 180 4.90 -8.60 11.16
CA GLU A 180 3.68 -8.54 11.96
C GLU A 180 3.54 -9.70 12.97
N LYS A 181 4.37 -10.74 12.87
CA LYS A 181 4.35 -11.91 13.78
C LYS A 181 5.21 -11.73 15.03
N LYS A 182 5.97 -10.63 15.12
CA LYS A 182 6.92 -10.34 16.22
C LYS A 182 6.31 -9.50 17.33
#